data_AF-A0A968FL09-F1
#
_entry.id   AF-A0A968FL09-F1
#
_cell.length_a   1.000
_cell.length_b   1.000
_cell.length_c   1.000
_cell.angle_alpha   90.00
_cell.angle_beta   90.00
_cell.angle_gamma   90.00
#
_symmetry.space_group_name_H-M   'P 1'
#
loop_
_entity.id
_entity.type
_entity.pdbx_description
1 polymer ?
#
loop_
_entity_poly.entity_id
_entity_poly.type
_entity_poly.pdbx_seq_one_letter_code
_entity_poly.pdbx_strand_id
1 'polypeptide(L)' 'MGRIVEIGSLREPVEVLDEPCPPPEERIGRIKHNNGENVAISFETLQKLMEVARESRRSANAPADHRLGDDACLQA' A
#
# COMPACT_ATOMS: atom_id res chain seq x y z
N MET A 1 23.27 -16.51 17.98
CA MET A 1 24.50 -16.13 17.25
C MET A 1 24.71 -14.64 17.48
N GLY A 2 25.68 -14.25 18.31
CA GLY A 2 25.95 -12.83 18.63
C GLY A 2 26.58 -12.10 17.46
N ARG A 3 26.14 -10.86 17.18
CA ARG A 3 26.70 -9.99 16.14
C ARG A 3 27.56 -8.92 16.82
N ILE A 4 28.68 -8.54 16.19
CA ILE A 4 29.49 -7.41 16.66
C ILE A 4 28.91 -6.15 16.01
N VAL A 5 28.52 -5.17 16.81
CA VAL A 5 28.12 -3.83 16.34
C VAL A 5 29.13 -2.79 16.81
N GLU A 6 29.32 -1.77 15.98
CA GLU A 6 30.18 -0.63 16.30
C GLU A 6 29.34 0.50 16.92
N ILE A 7 29.69 0.93 18.12
CA ILE A 7 29.09 2.09 18.78
C ILE A 7 30.20 3.12 18.99
N GLY A 8 30.25 4.12 18.11
CA GLY A 8 31.38 5.06 18.07
C GLY A 8 32.68 4.36 17.66
N SER A 9 33.70 4.41 18.52
CA SER A 9 34.99 3.70 18.32
C SER A 9 35.07 2.33 19.01
N LEU A 10 34.02 1.92 19.73
CA LEU A 10 34.00 0.67 20.50
C LEU A 10 33.34 -0.44 19.68
N ARG A 11 33.99 -1.61 19.65
CA ARG A 11 33.44 -2.85 19.06
C ARG A 11 33.05 -3.80 20.18
N GLU A 12 31.75 -3.98 20.39
CA GLU A 12 31.24 -4.91 21.41
C GLU A 12 30.42 -6.03 20.77
N PRO A 13 30.59 -7.29 21.23
CA PRO A 13 29.71 -8.37 20.86
C PRO A 13 28.39 -8.20 21.61
N VAL A 14 27.29 -8.02 20.89
CA VAL A 14 25.95 -7.89 21.49
C VAL A 14 25.01 -8.96 20.94
N GLU A 15 24.02 -9.29 21.75
CA GLU A 15 22.87 -10.07 21.31
C GLU A 15 21.76 -9.12 20.88
N VAL A 16 21.45 -9.13 19.58
CA VAL A 16 20.33 -8.38 19.03
C VAL A 16 19.05 -9.15 19.37
N LEU A 17 18.30 -8.69 20.35
CA LEU A 17 17.03 -9.30 20.79
C LEU A 17 15.92 -9.09 19.77
N ASP A 18 15.82 -7.86 19.24
CA ASP A 18 14.91 -7.49 18.17
C ASP A 18 15.70 -6.71 17.11
N GLU A 19 15.61 -7.17 15.86
CA GLU A 19 16.25 -6.47 14.75
C GLU A 19 15.48 -5.16 14.49
N PRO A 20 16.16 -4.00 14.40
CA PRO A 20 15.48 -2.74 14.12
C PRO A 20 14.80 -2.84 12.75
N CYS A 21 13.48 -3.01 12.77
CA CYS A 21 12.67 -3.04 11.57
C CYS A 21 12.25 -1.59 11.28
N PRO A 22 12.50 -1.06 10.08
CA PRO A 22 12.08 0.29 9.75
C PRO A 22 10.56 0.43 9.97
N PRO A 23 10.10 1.58 10.47
CA PRO A 23 8.68 1.85 10.63
C PRO A 23 7.97 1.63 9.28
N PRO A 24 6.71 1.17 9.27
CA PRO A 24 5.97 0.85 8.04
C PRO A 24 6.04 1.95 6.97
N GLU A 25 6.08 3.21 7.40
CA GLU A 25 6.16 4.42 6.58
C GLU A 25 7.44 4.50 5.73
N GLU A 26 8.54 3.95 6.23
CA GLU A 26 9.85 3.90 5.56
C GLU A 26 10.01 2.66 4.66
N ARG A 27 9.01 1.76 4.64
CA ARG A 27 9.07 0.53 3.86
C ARG A 27 8.66 0.80 2.41
N ILE A 28 9.49 0.38 1.48
CA ILE A 28 9.17 0.33 0.05
C ILE A 28 8.61 -1.06 -0.27
N GLY A 29 7.32 -1.12 -0.58
CA GLY A 29 6.64 -2.31 -1.07
C GLY A 29 6.86 -2.53 -2.56
N ARG A 30 6.42 -3.68 -3.08
CA ARG A 30 6.40 -3.97 -4.52
C ARG A 30 5.02 -4.47 -4.95
N ILE A 31 4.51 -3.94 -6.05
CA ILE A 31 3.29 -4.43 -6.70
C ILE A 31 3.61 -4.94 -8.09
N LYS A 32 2.90 -5.99 -8.50
CA LYS A 32 3.00 -6.53 -9.85
C LYS A 32 1.98 -5.81 -10.74
N HIS A 33 2.49 -5.15 -11.77
CA HIS A 33 1.67 -4.51 -12.79
C HIS A 33 1.19 -5.55 -13.82
N ASN A 34 0.11 -5.24 -14.55
CA ASN A 34 -0.51 -6.18 -15.48
C ASN A 34 0.39 -6.53 -16.67
N ASN A 35 1.33 -5.65 -17.02
CA ASN A 35 2.37 -5.92 -18.02
C ASN A 35 3.48 -6.86 -17.51
N GLY A 36 3.40 -7.33 -16.25
CA GLY A 36 4.37 -8.23 -15.63
C GLY A 36 5.50 -7.54 -14.88
N GLU A 37 5.59 -6.20 -14.91
CA GLU A 37 6.64 -5.45 -14.22
C GLU A 37 6.39 -5.36 -12.71
N ASN A 38 7.46 -5.38 -11.92
CA ASN A 38 7.39 -5.15 -10.48
C ASN A 38 7.74 -3.70 -10.19
N VAL A 39 6.77 -2.94 -9.68
CA VAL A 39 6.92 -1.51 -9.39
C VAL A 39 7.07 -1.31 -7.89
N ALA A 40 8.07 -0.53 -7.50
CA ALA A 40 8.28 -0.11 -6.12
C ALA A 40 7.22 0.91 -5.71
N ILE A 41 6.65 0.76 -4.51
CA ILE A 41 5.64 1.69 -3.98
C ILE A 41 5.98 2.10 -2.56
N SER A 42 5.74 3.37 -2.23
CA SER A 42 5.85 3.85 -0.86
C SER A 42 4.65 3.41 -0.02
N PHE A 43 4.81 3.46 1.31
CA PHE A 43 3.72 3.22 2.24
C PHE A 43 2.53 4.17 2.04
N GLU A 44 2.79 5.46 1.79
CA GLU A 44 1.74 6.45 1.51
C GLU A 44 0.92 6.08 0.26
N THR A 45 1.60 5.70 -0.83
CA THR A 45 0.93 5.24 -2.06
C THR A 45 0.10 3.99 -1.81
N LEU A 46 0.63 3.03 -1.03
CA LEU A 46 -0.10 1.82 -0.65
C LEU A 46 -1.39 2.17 0.13
N GLN A 47 -1.32 3.08 1.10
CA GLN A 47 -2.47 3.50 1.89
C GLN A 47 -3.58 4.10 1.01
N LYS A 48 -3.24 5.00 0.08
CA LYS A 48 -4.20 5.58 -0.87
C LYS A 48 -4.84 4.51 -1.75
N LEU A 49 -4.06 3.57 -2.26
CA LEU A 49 -4.60 2.45 -3.06
C LEU A 49 -5.57 1.57 -2.25
N MET A 50 -5.27 1.32 -0.98
CA MET A 50 -6.16 0.56 -0.10
C MET A 50 -7.47 1.30 0.18
N GLU A 51 -7.42 2.62 0.37
CA GLU A 51 -8.60 3.46 0.56
C GLU A 51 -9.51 3.43 -0.67
N VAL A 52 -8.95 3.71 -1.86
CA VAL A 52 -9.69 3.64 -3.14
C VAL A 52 -10.29 2.25 -3.35
N ALA A 53 -9.56 1.18 -3.02
CA ALA A 53 -10.06 -0.18 -3.15
C ALA A 53 -11.21 -0.48 -2.18
N ARG A 54 -11.21 0.10 -0.97
CA ARG A 54 -12.31 -0.03 0.00
C ARG A 54 -13.55 0.73 -0.47
N GLU A 55 -13.38 1.96 -0.96
CA GLU A 55 -14.46 2.76 -1.51
C GLU A 55 -15.11 2.10 -2.73
N SER A 56 -14.29 1.56 -3.63
CA SER A 56 -14.76 0.84 -4.82
C SER A 56 -15.62 -0.38 -4.45
N ARG A 57 -15.23 -1.14 -3.41
CA ARG A 57 -16.05 -2.26 -2.89
C ARG A 57 -17.35 -1.79 -2.25
N ARG A 58 -17.33 -0.65 -1.56
CA ARG A 58 -18.54 -0.06 -0.97
C ARG A 58 -19.52 0.41 -2.04
N SER A 59 -19.01 1.01 -3.11
CA SER A 59 -19.81 1.46 -4.26
C SER A 59 -20.34 0.28 -5.08
N ALA A 60 -19.55 -0.77 -5.30
CA ALA A 60 -20.00 -1.99 -5.98
C ALA A 60 -21.11 -2.76 -5.22
N ASN A 61 -21.19 -2.57 -3.90
CA ASN A 61 -22.23 -3.15 -3.04
C ASN A 61 -23.37 -2.18 -2.74
N ALA A 62 -23.36 -0.96 -3.29
CA ALA A 62 -24.52 -0.09 -3.23
C ALA A 62 -25.63 -0.71 -4.09
N PRO A 63 -26.87 -0.83 -3.60
CA PRO A 63 -27.97 -1.25 -4.44
C PRO A 63 -28.04 -0.27 -5.62
N ALA A 64 -27.99 -0.80 -6.84
CA ALA A 64 -28.27 -0.02 -8.03
C ALA A 64 -29.71 0.48 -7.90
N ASP A 65 -29.87 1.71 -7.43
CA ASP A 65 -31.13 2.44 -7.49
C ASP A 65 -31.34 2.76 -8.98
N HIS A 66 -31.85 1.77 -9.70
CA HIS A 66 -32.12 1.80 -11.12
C HIS A 66 -33.36 2.68 -11.34
N ARG A 67 -33.21 3.99 -11.15
CA ARG A 67 -34.14 4.97 -11.69
C ARG A 67 -33.61 5.42 -13.05
N LEU A 68 -33.89 4.60 -14.06
CA LEU A 68 -34.00 5.09 -15.43
C LEU A 68 -35.18 6.06 -15.43
N GLY A 69 -34.88 7.34 -15.21
CA GLY A 69 -35.78 8.43 -15.56
C GLY A 69 -35.64 8.69 -17.04
N ASP A 70 -36.72 8.47 -17.76
CA ASP A 70 -36.93 8.88 -19.14
C ASP A 70 -36.61 10.37 -19.39
N ASP A 71 -36.36 10.65 -20.66
CA ASP A 71 -36.36 11.97 -21.33
C ASP A 71 -35.16 12.91 -21.12
N ALA A 72 -34.27 12.93 -22.13
CA ALA A 72 -34.25 13.99 -23.16
C ALA A 72 -32.84 14.18 -23.74
N CYS A 73 -32.62 13.77 -25.00
CA CYS A 73 -31.93 14.64 -25.95
C CYS A 73 -32.26 14.21 -27.38
N LEU A 74 -33.03 15.08 -28.06
CA LEU A 74 -33.24 15.11 -29.50
C LEU A 74 -31.94 14.89 -30.26
N GLN A 75 -32.02 14.13 -31.36
CA GLN A 75 -31.60 14.60 -32.69
C GLN A 75 -32.07 13.60 -33.76
N ALA A 76 -33.04 14.04 -34.56
CA ALA A 76 -33.36 13.52 -35.89
C ALA A 76 -33.28 14.70 -36.86
#